data_AF-A0A1G3L5L5-F1
#
_entry.id   AF-A0A1G3L5L5-F1
#
_cell.length_a   1.000
_cell.length_b   1.000
_cell.length_c   1.000
_cell.angle_alpha   90.00
_cell.angle_beta   90.00
_cell.angle_gamma   90.00
#
_symmetry.space_group_name_H-M   'P 1'
#
loop_
_entity.id
_entity.type
_entity.pdbx_description
1 polymer ?
#
loop_
_entity_poly.entity_id
_entity_poly.type
_entity_poly.pdbx_seq_one_letter_code
_entity_poly.pdbx_strand_id
1 'polypeptide(L)'
;MEQAIAKAVEIASYITRSVKGKVYLIFFNVEPRMLDVTGKTLEEIKKMTARISAGGGTSCGCGLWLLADKGLHIDGIAMVSDGGENTPPLFTEAYSRYEQLIGNSPTVYFYKLIGERNFLSRNCQNSNIAIEEFDMTRSDYYSIPNLVGMMKTTRYSLIDEIMNTPLLTFDDVFTSKSV
;
A
#
# COMPACT_ATOMS: atom_id res chain seq x y z
N MET A 1 8.71 -6.22 13.62
CA MET A 1 8.81 -6.87 12.30
C MET A 1 7.81 -8.04 12.10
N GLU A 2 7.63 -8.97 13.04
CA GLU A 2 6.57 -10.01 12.91
C GLU A 2 5.16 -9.40 12.78
N GLN A 3 4.89 -8.35 13.55
CA GLN A 3 3.66 -7.56 13.41
C GLN A 3 3.50 -6.97 12.00
N ALA A 4 4.60 -6.55 11.36
CA ALA A 4 4.58 -6.01 10.00
C ALA A 4 4.22 -7.07 8.97
N ILE A 5 4.79 -8.27 9.10
CA ILE A 5 4.47 -9.41 8.22
C ILE A 5 2.99 -9.77 8.37
N ALA A 6 2.50 -9.91 9.60
CA ALA A 6 1.10 -10.26 9.85
C ALA A 6 0.14 -9.21 9.28
N LYS A 7 0.44 -7.92 9.49
CA LYS A 7 -0.39 -6.82 8.99
C LYS A 7 -0.33 -6.69 7.47
N ALA A 8 0.83 -6.89 6.87
CA ALA A 8 1.00 -6.86 5.42
C ALA A 8 0.23 -7.99 4.73
N VAL A 9 0.26 -9.20 5.30
CA VAL A 9 -0.54 -10.35 4.81
C VAL A 9 -2.03 -10.05 4.88
N GLU A 10 -2.47 -9.45 5.98
CA GLU A 10 -3.86 -9.05 6.17
C GLU A 10 -4.30 -7.98 5.16
N ILE A 11 -3.56 -6.87 5.06
CA ILE A 11 -3.80 -5.79 4.10
C ILE A 11 -3.82 -6.34 2.66
N ALA A 12 -2.84 -7.16 2.30
CA ALA A 12 -2.77 -7.79 0.98
C ALA A 12 -4.03 -8.62 0.69
N SER A 13 -4.54 -9.38 1.68
CA SER A 13 -5.76 -10.18 1.50
C SER A 13 -7.02 -9.36 1.26
N TYR A 14 -7.07 -8.12 1.77
CA TYR A 14 -8.15 -7.19 1.47
C TYR A 14 -7.96 -6.58 0.08
N ILE A 15 -6.74 -6.16 -0.26
CA ILE A 15 -6.42 -5.60 -1.58
C ILE A 15 -6.75 -6.62 -2.68
N THR A 16 -6.36 -7.89 -2.54
CA THR A 16 -6.63 -8.94 -3.54
C THR A 16 -8.10 -9.19 -3.80
N ARG A 17 -8.98 -8.85 -2.85
CA ARG A 17 -10.44 -8.93 -3.00
C ARG A 17 -11.03 -7.66 -3.60
N SER A 18 -10.43 -6.51 -3.33
CA SER A 18 -10.94 -5.20 -3.75
C SER A 18 -10.49 -4.81 -5.16
N VAL A 19 -9.34 -5.28 -5.62
CA VAL A 19 -8.78 -4.88 -6.93
C VAL A 19 -8.92 -5.98 -7.98
N LYS A 20 -9.18 -5.57 -9.23
CA LYS A 20 -9.24 -6.48 -10.40
C LYS A 20 -7.86 -6.71 -11.05
N GLY A 21 -6.85 -5.94 -10.65
CA GLY A 21 -5.50 -5.98 -11.19
C GLY A 21 -4.60 -7.01 -10.48
N LYS A 22 -3.31 -7.02 -10.87
CA LYS A 22 -2.30 -7.85 -10.20
C LYS A 22 -1.94 -7.28 -8.84
N VAL A 23 -1.72 -8.16 -7.87
CA VAL A 23 -1.28 -7.80 -6.53
C VAL A 23 0.00 -8.53 -6.20
N TYR A 24 1.06 -7.75 -6.00
CA TYR A 24 2.37 -8.25 -5.59
C TYR A 24 2.61 -7.94 -4.12
N LEU A 25 2.91 -8.97 -3.35
CA LEU A 25 3.35 -8.84 -1.97
C LEU A 25 4.88 -8.96 -1.93
N ILE A 26 5.55 -7.89 -1.53
CA ILE A 26 7.01 -7.84 -1.47
C ILE A 26 7.45 -7.68 -0.02
N PHE A 27 8.23 -8.65 0.45
CA PHE A 27 8.92 -8.55 1.72
C PHE A 27 10.33 -8.01 1.50
N PHE A 28 10.74 -7.09 2.37
CA PHE A 28 12.03 -6.42 2.27
C PHE A 28 12.81 -6.53 3.58
N ASN A 29 14.09 -6.89 3.45
CA ASN A 29 15.12 -6.73 4.47
C ASN A 29 16.36 -6.11 3.81
N VAL A 30 17.32 -6.93 3.38
CA VAL A 30 18.41 -6.60 2.46
C VAL A 30 18.09 -7.09 1.04
N GLU A 31 17.35 -8.20 0.91
CA GLU A 31 16.95 -8.77 -0.39
C GLU A 31 15.42 -8.82 -0.50
N PRO A 32 14.84 -8.34 -1.61
CA PRO A 32 13.40 -8.36 -1.81
C PRO A 32 12.90 -9.77 -2.16
N ARG A 33 11.84 -10.22 -1.49
CA ARG A 33 11.10 -11.44 -1.86
C ARG A 33 9.71 -11.07 -2.34
N MET A 34 9.50 -11.21 -3.65
CA MET A 34 8.23 -10.93 -4.31
C MET A 34 7.38 -12.20 -4.43
N LEU A 35 6.12 -12.09 -4.04
CA LEU A 35 5.08 -13.11 -4.22
C LEU A 35 3.94 -12.51 -5.03
N ASP A 36 3.49 -13.21 -6.06
CA ASP A 36 2.23 -12.89 -6.74
C ASP A 36 1.08 -13.47 -5.94
N VAL A 37 0.28 -12.60 -5.31
CA VAL A 37 -0.85 -12.97 -4.46
C VAL A 37 -2.19 -12.67 -5.11
N THR A 38 -2.20 -12.41 -6.42
CA THR A 38 -3.41 -12.04 -7.17
C THR A 38 -4.52 -13.07 -6.97
N GLY A 39 -5.69 -12.59 -6.53
CA GLY A 39 -6.88 -13.41 -6.28
C GLY A 39 -6.74 -14.42 -5.13
N LYS A 40 -5.67 -14.37 -4.33
CA LYS A 40 -5.46 -15.28 -3.21
C LYS A 40 -6.24 -14.87 -1.98
N THR A 41 -6.74 -15.88 -1.27
CA THR A 41 -7.39 -15.75 0.03
C THR A 41 -6.37 -15.54 1.14
N LEU A 42 -6.82 -15.02 2.30
CA LEU A 42 -5.96 -14.83 3.47
C LEU A 42 -5.23 -16.12 3.89
N GLU A 43 -5.91 -17.27 3.83
CA GLU A 43 -5.30 -18.55 4.19
C GLU A 43 -4.21 -18.98 3.21
N GLU A 44 -4.40 -18.77 1.91
CA GLU A 44 -3.39 -19.04 0.90
C GLU A 44 -2.18 -18.13 1.07
N ILE A 45 -2.40 -16.83 1.27
CA ILE A 45 -1.31 -15.88 1.49
C ILE A 45 -0.51 -16.26 2.75
N LYS A 46 -1.19 -16.58 3.86
CA LYS A 46 -0.53 -17.07 5.09
C LYS A 46 0.34 -18.30 4.85
N LYS A 47 -0.14 -19.26 4.05
CA LYS A 47 0.65 -20.45 3.67
C LYS A 47 1.87 -20.09 2.83
N MET A 48 1.72 -19.16 1.88
CA MET A 48 2.82 -18.67 1.03
C MET A 48 3.88 -17.92 1.83
N THR A 49 3.48 -17.22 2.90
CA THR A 49 4.38 -16.41 3.73
C THR A 49 4.86 -17.14 4.99
N ALA A 50 4.48 -18.40 5.21
CA ALA A 50 4.76 -19.13 6.46
C ALA A 50 6.27 -19.29 6.77
N ARG A 51 7.12 -19.20 5.75
CA ARG A 51 8.59 -19.31 5.88
C ARG A 51 9.30 -17.95 5.84
N ILE A 52 8.56 -16.85 5.83
CA ILE A 52 9.13 -15.51 5.86
C ILE A 52 9.30 -15.10 7.30
N SER A 53 10.55 -14.85 7.68
CA SER A 53 10.92 -14.43 9.02
C SER A 53 11.57 -13.05 8.98
N ALA A 54 11.56 -12.39 10.14
CA ALA A 54 12.29 -11.15 10.34
C ALA A 54 13.80 -11.40 10.21
N GLY A 55 14.47 -10.61 9.37
CA GLY A 55 15.93 -10.56 9.25
C GLY A 55 16.44 -9.15 9.59
N GLY A 56 17.75 -8.99 9.81
CA GLY A 56 18.34 -7.69 10.10
C GLY A 56 18.40 -6.77 8.87
N GLY A 57 18.22 -5.46 9.11
CA GLY A 57 18.26 -4.40 8.09
C GLY A 57 16.88 -4.06 7.50
N THR A 58 16.63 -2.77 7.31
CA THR A 58 15.37 -2.25 6.74
C THR A 58 15.71 -1.41 5.50
N SER A 59 15.65 -2.04 4.33
CA SER A 59 15.69 -1.36 3.03
C SER A 59 14.29 -1.29 2.44
N CYS A 60 13.60 -0.15 2.56
CA CYS A 60 12.25 0.00 2.01
C CYS A 60 12.28 0.17 0.48
N GLY A 61 13.41 0.58 -0.11
CA GLY A 61 13.56 0.77 -1.55
C GLY A 61 13.81 -0.49 -2.38
N CYS A 62 14.25 -1.60 -1.78
CA CYS A 62 14.70 -2.76 -2.57
C CYS A 62 13.57 -3.43 -3.36
N GLY A 63 12.34 -3.37 -2.84
CA GLY A 63 11.15 -3.87 -3.53
C GLY A 63 10.83 -3.07 -4.81
N LEU A 64 10.96 -1.74 -4.76
CA LEU A 64 10.73 -0.87 -5.91
C LEU A 64 11.79 -1.06 -7.00
N TRP A 65 13.05 -1.24 -6.62
CA TRP A 65 14.11 -1.60 -7.56
C TRP A 65 13.80 -2.91 -8.30
N LEU A 66 13.37 -3.94 -7.57
CA LEU A 66 12.97 -5.21 -8.19
C LEU A 66 11.83 -5.03 -9.19
N LEU A 67 10.84 -4.18 -8.89
CA LEU A 67 9.73 -3.88 -9.80
C LEU A 67 10.21 -3.12 -11.05
N ALA A 68 11.09 -2.14 -10.87
CA ALA A 68 11.68 -1.37 -11.97
C ALA A 68 12.50 -2.27 -12.91
N ASP A 69 13.37 -3.12 -12.36
CA ASP A 69 14.21 -4.03 -13.13
C ASP A 69 13.38 -5.08 -13.89
N LYS A 70 12.22 -5.47 -13.33
CA LYS A 70 11.25 -6.36 -14.00
C LYS A 70 10.33 -5.64 -14.99
N GLY A 71 10.39 -4.31 -15.10
CA GLY A 71 9.48 -3.54 -15.96
C GLY A 71 8.01 -3.63 -15.56
N LEU A 72 7.71 -3.87 -14.27
CA LEU A 72 6.34 -4.06 -13.80
C LEU A 72 5.67 -2.72 -13.53
N HIS A 73 4.56 -2.45 -14.20
CA HIS A 73 3.70 -1.29 -13.95
C HIS A 73 2.81 -1.54 -12.72
N ILE A 74 2.86 -0.62 -11.76
CA ILE A 74 1.99 -0.62 -10.58
C ILE A 74 1.34 0.76 -10.41
N ASP A 75 0.08 0.78 -9.97
CA ASP A 75 -0.68 2.02 -9.77
C ASP A 75 -0.60 2.57 -8.33
N GLY A 76 -0.33 1.69 -7.37
CA GLY A 76 -0.27 2.04 -5.96
C GLY A 76 0.65 1.13 -5.15
N ILE A 77 1.14 1.66 -4.03
CA ILE A 77 2.05 0.99 -3.11
C ILE A 77 1.42 1.03 -1.72
N ALA A 78 1.16 -0.14 -1.14
CA ALA A 78 0.88 -0.27 0.28
C ALA A 78 2.17 -0.61 1.03
N MET A 79 2.81 0.39 1.62
CA MET A 79 4.02 0.22 2.43
C MET A 79 3.63 -0.07 3.88
N VAL A 80 4.12 -1.17 4.45
CA VAL A 80 3.87 -1.54 5.84
C VAL A 80 5.21 -1.62 6.58
N SER A 81 5.48 -0.65 7.44
CA SER A 81 6.76 -0.54 8.16
C SER A 81 6.63 0.37 9.39
N ASP A 82 7.59 0.34 10.30
CA ASP A 82 7.75 1.37 11.34
C ASP A 82 8.43 2.65 10.80
N GLY A 83 8.96 2.60 9.58
CA GLY A 83 9.60 3.74 8.92
C GLY A 83 11.08 3.95 9.30
N GLY A 84 11.67 3.02 10.04
CA GLY A 84 13.09 3.00 10.42
C GLY A 84 14.00 2.53 9.27
N GLU A 85 13.91 3.19 8.11
CA GLU A 85 14.78 2.89 6.97
C GLU A 85 16.25 3.21 7.31
N ASN A 86 17.12 2.21 7.24
CA ASN A 86 18.52 2.32 7.64
C ASN A 86 19.52 1.66 6.68
N THR A 87 19.03 0.96 5.64
CA THR A 87 19.87 0.23 4.68
C THR A 87 19.50 0.64 3.25
N PRO A 88 20.48 1.03 2.41
CA PRO A 88 20.25 1.25 0.98
C PRO A 88 19.80 -0.03 0.26
N PRO A 89 19.02 0.08 -0.84
CA PRO A 89 18.50 1.33 -1.42
C PRO A 89 17.42 2.00 -0.56
N LEU A 90 17.47 3.32 -0.49
CA LEU A 90 16.44 4.12 0.18
C LEU A 90 15.18 4.18 -0.68
N PHE A 91 14.01 4.31 -0.05
CA PHE A 91 12.73 4.34 -0.75
C PHE A 91 12.63 5.52 -1.71
N THR A 92 13.10 6.70 -1.31
CA THR A 92 13.04 7.91 -2.15
C THR A 92 13.86 7.76 -3.44
N GLU A 93 15.04 7.17 -3.34
CA GLU A 93 15.91 6.87 -4.48
C GLU A 93 15.27 5.82 -5.40
N ALA A 94 14.72 4.76 -4.80
CA ALA A 94 14.05 3.70 -5.53
C ALA A 94 12.78 4.18 -6.24
N TYR A 95 12.01 5.05 -5.61
CA TYR A 95 10.80 5.65 -6.16
C TYR A 95 11.14 6.54 -7.36
N SER A 96 12.10 7.47 -7.21
CA SER A 96 12.53 8.34 -8.31
C SER A 96 13.07 7.53 -9.50
N ARG A 97 13.83 6.45 -9.24
CA ARG A 97 14.31 5.56 -10.29
C ARG A 97 13.16 4.85 -11.00
N TYR A 98 12.19 4.34 -10.24
CA TYR A 98 11.01 3.67 -10.79
C TYR A 98 10.22 4.62 -11.69
N GLU A 99 9.97 5.87 -11.25
CA GLU A 99 9.30 6.89 -12.07
C GLU A 99 10.04 7.18 -13.38
N GLN A 100 11.37 7.29 -13.33
CA GLN A 100 12.18 7.55 -14.53
C GLN A 100 12.16 6.40 -15.54
N LEU A 101 12.18 5.15 -15.05
CA LEU A 101 12.26 3.97 -15.92
C LEU A 101 10.89 3.53 -16.46
N ILE A 102 9.85 3.62 -15.63
CA ILE A 102 8.50 3.11 -15.96
C ILE A 102 7.58 4.23 -16.45
N GLY A 103 7.88 5.48 -16.11
CA GLY A 103 7.06 6.64 -16.48
C GLY A 103 5.75 6.73 -15.70
N ASN A 104 5.65 6.10 -14.54
CA ASN A 104 4.48 6.16 -13.67
C ASN A 104 4.84 6.57 -12.24
N SER A 105 3.95 7.34 -11.61
CA SER A 105 4.06 7.87 -10.24
C SER A 105 3.03 7.21 -9.32
N PRO A 106 3.27 5.98 -8.83
CA PRO A 106 2.28 5.24 -8.05
C PRO A 106 1.99 5.92 -6.71
N THR A 107 0.72 5.93 -6.31
CA THR A 107 0.32 6.51 -5.00
C THR A 107 0.84 5.65 -3.85
N VAL A 108 1.44 6.27 -2.85
CA VAL A 108 2.04 5.56 -1.70
C VAL A 108 1.14 5.69 -0.48
N TYR A 109 0.66 4.56 0.02
CA TYR A 109 -0.09 4.41 1.26
C TYR A 109 0.83 3.79 2.31
N PHE A 110 1.19 4.56 3.33
CA PHE A 110 2.11 4.14 4.36
C PHE A 110 1.36 3.74 5.65
N TYR A 111 1.24 2.44 5.87
CA TYR A 111 0.71 1.85 7.10
C TYR A 111 1.82 1.77 8.15
N LYS A 112 1.90 2.82 8.97
CA LYS A 112 2.98 3.00 9.95
C LYS A 112 2.70 2.22 11.22
N LEU A 113 3.63 1.35 11.59
CA LEU A 113 3.59 0.58 12.83
C LEU A 113 4.31 1.30 13.97
N ILE A 114 4.10 0.83 15.20
CA ILE A 114 4.91 1.23 16.36
C ILE A 114 6.35 0.77 16.12
N GLY A 115 7.31 1.69 16.24
CA GLY A 115 8.72 1.35 16.15
C GLY A 115 9.62 2.58 16.15
N GLU A 116 10.64 2.56 15.30
CA GLU A 116 11.70 3.57 15.26
C GLU A 116 11.24 4.95 14.76
N ARG A 117 12.19 5.89 14.70
CA ARG A 117 11.97 7.22 14.16
C ARG A 117 11.60 7.13 12.67
N ASN A 118 10.49 7.77 12.30
CA ASN A 118 9.97 7.79 10.92
C ASN A 118 10.86 8.59 9.97
N PHE A 119 11.97 7.98 9.51
CA PHE A 119 12.85 8.57 8.51
C PHE A 119 12.21 8.54 7.12
N LEU A 120 11.47 7.47 6.81
CA LEU A 120 10.80 7.27 5.53
C LEU A 120 9.91 8.47 5.16
N SER A 121 8.96 8.83 6.01
CA SER A 121 7.99 9.89 5.67
C SER A 121 8.65 11.26 5.57
N ARG A 122 9.66 11.52 6.42
CA ARG A 122 10.44 12.76 6.36
C ARG A 122 11.23 12.87 5.06
N ASN A 123 11.87 11.78 4.62
CA ASN A 123 12.61 11.75 3.36
C ASN A 123 11.68 11.97 2.18
N CYS A 124 10.50 11.34 2.19
CA CYS A 124 9.52 11.50 1.12
C CYS A 124 8.93 12.91 1.05
N GLN A 125 8.68 13.56 2.19
CA GLN A 125 8.30 14.98 2.24
C GLN A 125 9.37 15.88 1.62
N ASN A 126 10.64 15.65 1.96
CA ASN A 126 11.75 16.43 1.39
C ASN A 126 11.91 16.21 -0.13
N SER A 127 11.55 15.02 -0.63
CA SER A 127 11.62 14.67 -2.05
C SER A 127 10.32 14.93 -2.82
N ASN A 128 9.33 15.62 -2.22
CA ASN A 128 8.01 15.89 -2.82
C ASN A 128 7.25 14.63 -3.29
N ILE A 129 7.45 13.49 -2.63
CA ILE A 129 6.72 12.25 -2.89
C ILE A 129 5.43 12.28 -2.06
N ALA A 130 4.28 12.17 -2.73
CA ALA A 130 2.98 12.15 -2.07
C ALA A 130 2.78 10.81 -1.33
N ILE A 131 2.72 10.88 -0.01
CA ILE A 131 2.46 9.73 0.88
C ILE A 131 1.22 10.02 1.73
N GLU A 132 0.31 9.06 1.75
CA GLU A 132 -0.79 9.01 2.70
C GLU A 132 -0.39 8.11 3.88
N GLU A 133 -0.10 8.71 5.04
CA GLU A 133 0.29 7.99 6.26
C GLU A 133 -0.95 7.57 7.06
N PHE A 134 -1.07 6.28 7.33
CA PHE A 134 -2.04 5.70 8.25
C PHE A 134 -1.33 5.23 9.51
N ASP A 135 -1.64 5.87 10.64
CA ASP A 135 -1.08 5.49 11.93
C ASP A 135 -1.77 4.22 12.46
N MET A 136 -1.02 3.11 12.47
CA MET A 136 -1.50 1.83 12.97
C MET A 136 -1.19 1.61 14.45
N THR A 137 -0.61 2.58 15.17
CA THR A 137 -0.24 2.45 16.58
C THR A 137 -1.44 2.25 17.52
N ARG A 138 -2.59 2.82 17.17
CA ARG A 138 -3.86 2.70 17.91
C ARG A 138 -4.97 2.03 17.10
N SER A 139 -4.64 1.52 15.92
CA SER A 139 -5.61 0.97 14.99
C SER A 139 -6.11 -0.39 15.45
N ASP A 140 -7.39 -0.45 15.79
CA ASP A 140 -8.10 -1.72 15.99
C ASP A 140 -8.15 -2.52 14.68
N TYR A 141 -8.04 -3.85 14.81
CA TYR A 141 -8.11 -4.85 13.75
C TYR A 141 -9.26 -4.59 12.74
N TYR A 142 -10.38 -4.04 13.21
CA TYR A 142 -11.58 -3.75 12.42
C TYR A 142 -11.48 -2.56 11.46
N SER A 143 -10.45 -1.73 11.57
CA SER A 143 -10.31 -0.52 10.73
C SER A 143 -9.61 -0.78 9.39
N ILE A 144 -8.88 -1.88 9.25
CA ILE A 144 -8.11 -2.20 8.05
C ILE A 144 -8.97 -2.30 6.78
N PRO A 145 -10.15 -2.96 6.79
CA PRO A 145 -11.01 -2.98 5.60
C PRO A 145 -11.39 -1.57 5.13
N ASN A 146 -11.68 -0.67 6.07
CA ASN A 146 -12.03 0.71 5.76
C ASN A 146 -10.83 1.47 5.20
N LEU A 147 -9.63 1.31 5.80
CA LEU A 147 -8.41 1.95 5.31
C LEU A 147 -8.01 1.47 3.91
N VAL A 148 -8.16 0.16 3.64
CA VAL A 148 -7.93 -0.39 2.30
C VAL A 148 -8.98 0.12 1.31
N GLY A 149 -10.24 0.29 1.74
CA GLY A 149 -11.29 0.90 0.91
C GLY A 149 -11.02 2.36 0.55
N MET A 150 -10.24 3.08 1.37
CA MET A 150 -9.79 4.44 1.05
C MET A 150 -8.63 4.48 0.05
N MET A 151 -7.94 3.36 -0.18
CA MET A 151 -6.90 3.30 -1.19
C MET A 151 -7.51 3.47 -2.58
N LYS A 152 -6.99 4.44 -3.31
CA LYS A 152 -7.42 4.77 -4.66
C LYS A 152 -6.29 4.48 -5.63
N THR A 153 -6.66 3.95 -6.78
CA THR A 153 -5.71 3.63 -7.85
C THR A 153 -5.13 4.89 -8.48
N THR A 154 -5.82 6.04 -8.43
CA THR A 154 -5.32 7.32 -8.97
C THR A 154 -5.69 8.49 -8.06
N ARG A 155 -4.83 9.52 -7.99
CA ARG A 155 -5.09 10.76 -7.24
C ARG A 155 -6.36 11.49 -7.68
N TYR A 156 -6.74 11.35 -8.94
CA TYR A 156 -7.96 11.95 -9.52
C TYR A 156 -9.21 11.09 -9.35
N SER A 157 -9.08 9.83 -8.90
CA SER A 157 -10.23 8.94 -8.72
C SER A 157 -11.29 9.49 -7.77
N LEU A 158 -10.92 10.29 -6.76
CA LEU A 158 -11.89 11.02 -5.92
C LEU A 158 -12.71 12.03 -6.71
N ILE A 159 -12.05 12.80 -7.57
CA ILE A 159 -12.73 13.82 -8.37
C ILE A 159 -13.66 13.12 -9.36
N ASP A 160 -13.19 12.08 -10.03
CA ASP A 160 -14.02 11.31 -10.95
C ASP A 160 -15.22 10.66 -10.23
N GLU A 161 -15.03 10.12 -9.03
CA GLU A 161 -16.11 9.55 -8.22
C GLU A 161 -17.14 10.62 -7.80
N ILE A 162 -16.68 11.77 -7.32
CA ILE A 162 -17.56 12.89 -6.93
C ILE A 162 -18.33 13.39 -8.16
N MET A 163 -17.65 13.58 -9.29
CA MET A 163 -18.26 14.07 -10.53
C MET A 163 -19.26 13.08 -11.14
N ASN A 164 -19.05 11.78 -10.94
CA ASN A 164 -19.96 10.73 -11.39
C ASN A 164 -21.06 10.40 -10.37
N THR A 165 -21.00 10.95 -9.15
CA THR A 165 -22.05 10.75 -8.15
C THR A 165 -23.28 11.57 -8.57
N PRO A 166 -24.42 10.94 -8.88
CA PRO A 166 -25.61 11.66 -9.31
C PRO A 166 -26.11 12.57 -8.19
N LEU A 167 -26.33 13.85 -8.51
CA LEU A 167 -26.95 14.79 -7.59
C LEU A 167 -28.42 14.44 -7.46
N LEU A 168 -28.84 14.04 -6.26
CA LEU A 168 -30.24 13.74 -5.95
C LEU A 168 -31.06 15.04 -5.98
N THR A 169 -32.19 15.00 -6.67
CA THR A 169 -33.16 16.10 -6.65
C THR A 169 -34.11 15.94 -5.45
N PHE A 170 -34.83 17.01 -5.09
CA PHE A 170 -35.80 16.96 -4.00
C PHE A 170 -36.84 15.84 -4.22
N ASP A 171 -37.27 15.62 -5.45
CA ASP A 171 -38.23 14.56 -5.77
C ASP A 171 -37.66 13.16 -5.51
N ASP A 172 -36.37 12.93 -5.77
CA ASP A 172 -35.72 11.63 -5.52
C ASP A 172 -35.63 11.30 -4.02
N VAL A 173 -35.54 12.33 -3.16
CA VAL A 173 -35.40 12.17 -1.70
C VAL A 173 -36.75 11.94 -1.01
N PHE A 174 -37.82 12.55 -1.52
CA PHE A 174 -39.14 12.52 -0.87
C PHE A 174 -40.11 11.47 -1.41
N THR A 175 -39.77 10.76 -2.50
CA THR A 175 -40.67 9.74 -3.09
C THR A 175 -40.52 8.34 -2.45
N SER A 176 -39.48 8.09 -1.65
CA SER A 176 -39.28 6.78 -0.99
C SER A 176 -39.86 6.74 0.43
N LYS A 177 -41.18 6.84 0.58
CA LYS A 177 -42.01 6.14 1.59
C LYS A 177 -43.44 6.68 1.58
N SER A 178 -44.29 6.01 0.82
CA SER A 178 -45.72 5.92 1.10
C SER A 178 -46.10 4.44 1.05
N VAL A 179 -45.76 3.73 2.13
CA VAL A 179 -46.37 2.44 2.51
C VAL A 179 -46.77 2.57 3.97
#